data_AF-A0A3D5E0Z7-F1
#
_entry.id   AF-A0A3D5E0Z7-F1
#
_cell.length_a   1.000
_cell.length_b   1.000
_cell.length_c   1.000
_cell.angle_alpha   90.00
_cell.angle_beta   90.00
_cell.angle_gamma   90.00
#
_symmetry.space_group_name_H-M   'P 1'
#
loop_
_entity.id
_entity.type
_entity.pdbx_description
1 polymer ?
#
loop_
_entity_poly.entity_id
_entity_poly.type
_entity_poly.pdbx_seq_one_letter_code
_entity_poly.pdbx_strand_id
1 'polypeptide(L)'
;MRFFIPVAAAAIALPLLATACSPATSTSGPATKATSAAPANPNAGLLTGTQLKALLAPASWFPSGFQLDPNGSVDTGSGYQPPSPPGKLTCSRLDATSWIELSGVGGVSFAQDDYVNHSTSEQYAQEIDVYRGTSAQGVMAGLRKLASTCPHFRDAQTSSTVTVKLKQGPHLGDDALTFLLKSPRWAGGTALEAVRVGTAVVSVLFSASGGTGKTQATKLATLVTTNLKNKA
;
A
#
# COMPACT_ATOMS: atom_id res chain seq x y z
N MET A 1 -37.52 4.62 -1.39
CA MET A 1 -38.47 4.31 -0.31
C MET A 1 -37.71 4.43 1.00
N ARG A 2 -38.03 5.43 1.81
CA ARG A 2 -37.33 5.74 3.07
C ARG A 2 -37.88 4.83 4.17
N PHE A 3 -37.04 4.02 4.80
CA PHE A 3 -37.40 3.29 6.01
C PHE A 3 -36.73 3.95 7.22
N PHE A 4 -37.57 4.56 8.05
CA PHE A 4 -37.28 4.96 9.42
C PHE A 4 -37.40 3.73 10.33
N ILE A 5 -36.43 3.48 11.20
CA ILE A 5 -36.58 2.58 12.36
C ILE A 5 -35.96 3.28 13.58
N PRO A 6 -36.65 3.35 14.74
CA PRO A 6 -36.35 4.27 15.82
C PRO A 6 -35.29 3.77 16.82
N VAL A 7 -34.77 4.75 17.55
CA VAL A 7 -33.82 4.70 18.66
C VAL A 7 -34.39 3.95 19.87
N ALA A 8 -33.56 3.10 20.51
CA ALA A 8 -33.76 2.67 21.89
C ALA A 8 -32.47 2.94 22.68
N ALA A 9 -32.52 3.93 23.56
CA ALA A 9 -31.46 4.26 24.51
C ALA A 9 -31.69 3.47 25.81
N ALA A 10 -30.74 2.63 26.20
CA ALA A 10 -30.73 1.96 27.50
C ALA A 10 -29.88 2.79 28.48
N ALA A 11 -30.54 3.42 29.45
CA ALA A 11 -29.91 4.10 30.57
C ALA A 11 -29.51 3.07 31.64
N ILE A 12 -28.22 3.01 31.98
CA ILE A 12 -27.72 2.27 33.14
C ILE A 12 -27.15 3.30 34.12
N ALA A 13 -27.84 3.47 35.23
CA ALA A 13 -27.38 4.25 36.37
C ALA A 13 -26.36 3.42 37.17
N LEU A 14 -25.20 4.01 37.49
CA LEU A 14 -24.21 3.45 38.42
C LEU A 14 -24.03 4.41 39.60
N PRO A 15 -23.93 3.89 40.83
CA PRO A 15 -24.01 4.68 42.06
C PRO A 15 -22.70 5.43 42.36
N LEU A 16 -22.89 6.62 42.95
CA LEU A 16 -21.87 7.44 43.60
C LEU A 16 -21.20 6.67 44.74
N LEU A 17 -19.86 6.61 44.71
CA LEU A 17 -19.04 6.33 45.89
C LEU A 17 -18.10 7.51 46.12
N ALA A 18 -18.37 8.23 47.20
CA ALA A 18 -17.54 9.29 47.73
C ALA A 18 -16.36 8.68 48.50
N THR A 19 -15.14 9.10 48.17
CA THR A 19 -13.95 8.86 49.00
C THR A 19 -13.32 10.20 49.38
N ALA A 20 -13.12 10.35 50.69
CA ALA A 20 -12.79 11.56 51.40
C ALA A 20 -11.43 12.18 51.04
N CYS A 21 -11.39 13.51 50.96
CA CYS A 21 -10.17 14.31 51.02
C CYS A 21 -9.59 14.28 52.45
N SER A 22 -8.31 13.97 52.58
CA SER A 22 -7.48 14.36 53.72
C SER A 22 -6.48 15.42 53.25
N PRO A 23 -6.34 16.57 53.91
CA PRO A 23 -5.30 17.54 53.56
C PRO A 23 -3.97 17.09 54.16
N ALA A 24 -3.03 16.67 53.32
CA ALA A 24 -1.62 16.54 53.69
C ALA A 24 -0.91 17.86 53.33
N THR A 25 -0.54 18.62 54.35
CA THR A 25 0.33 19.80 54.22
C THR A 25 1.71 19.33 53.77
N SER A 26 2.09 19.62 52.53
CA SER A 26 3.44 19.37 52.01
C SER A 26 4.05 20.66 51.49
N THR A 27 5.15 21.02 52.13
CA THR A 27 6.00 22.18 51.87
C THR A 27 6.39 22.27 50.39
N SER A 28 6.10 23.42 49.78
CA SER A 28 6.41 23.76 48.39
C SER A 28 7.92 24.02 48.22
N GLY A 29 8.66 23.00 47.79
CA GLY A 29 9.93 23.20 47.08
C GLY A 29 9.66 23.65 45.63
N PRO A 30 10.55 24.43 44.99
CA PRO A 30 10.36 24.86 43.61
C PRO A 30 10.31 23.63 42.68
N ALA A 31 9.12 23.32 42.15
CA ALA A 31 8.96 22.31 41.14
C ALA A 31 9.57 22.82 39.83
N THR A 32 10.77 22.35 39.50
CA THR A 32 11.27 22.40 38.11
C THR A 32 10.26 21.67 37.24
N LYS A 33 9.50 22.42 36.45
CA LYS A 33 8.67 21.87 35.37
C LYS A 33 9.59 21.07 34.45
N ALA A 34 9.53 19.74 34.55
CA ALA A 34 10.08 18.88 33.52
C ALA A 34 9.27 19.16 32.25
N THR A 35 9.88 19.88 31.30
CA THR A 35 9.32 20.09 29.97
C THR A 35 9.29 18.72 29.31
N SER A 36 8.13 18.08 29.26
CA SER A 36 7.96 16.85 28.46
C SER A 36 8.26 17.20 27.01
N ALA A 37 9.32 16.61 26.45
CA ALA A 37 9.64 16.77 25.04
C ALA A 37 8.40 16.44 24.20
N ALA A 38 8.10 17.28 23.22
CA ALA A 38 7.01 17.02 22.30
C ALA A 38 7.21 15.63 21.66
N PRO A 39 6.14 14.84 21.46
CA PRO A 39 6.25 13.57 20.77
C PRO A 39 6.92 13.77 19.41
N ALA A 40 7.85 12.89 19.06
CA ALA A 40 8.49 12.92 17.75
C ALA A 40 7.43 12.84 16.64
N ASN A 41 7.53 13.68 15.61
CA ASN A 41 6.61 13.65 14.48
C ASN A 41 6.74 12.29 13.77
N PRO A 42 5.71 11.42 13.79
CA PRO A 42 5.81 10.09 13.21
C PRO A 42 5.89 10.10 11.68
N ASN A 43 5.63 11.24 11.03
CA ASN A 43 5.71 11.41 9.58
C ASN A 43 6.94 12.22 9.13
N ALA A 44 7.92 12.47 10.02
CA ALA A 44 9.11 13.22 9.67
C ALA A 44 9.86 12.57 8.50
N GLY A 45 10.16 13.36 7.46
CA GLY A 45 10.90 12.91 6.28
C GLY A 45 10.10 12.04 5.29
N LEU A 46 8.81 11.80 5.54
CA LEU A 46 7.95 11.08 4.60
C LEU A 46 7.52 12.00 3.45
N LEU A 47 7.21 11.41 2.30
CA LEU A 47 6.62 12.12 1.16
C LEU A 47 5.10 12.03 1.24
N THR A 48 4.42 13.09 0.79
CA THR A 48 2.95 13.13 0.66
C THR A 48 2.48 12.55 -0.67
N GLY A 49 1.18 12.26 -0.80
CA GLY A 49 0.60 11.65 -1.99
C GLY A 49 0.84 12.51 -3.23
N THR A 50 0.68 13.83 -3.11
CA THR A 50 0.99 14.76 -4.19
C THR A 50 2.47 14.74 -4.60
N GLN A 51 3.39 14.59 -3.65
CA GLN A 51 4.82 14.47 -3.95
C GLN A 51 5.15 13.13 -4.60
N LEU A 52 4.54 12.04 -4.15
CA LEU A 52 4.69 10.70 -4.71
C LEU A 52 4.15 10.62 -6.13
N LYS A 53 2.99 11.26 -6.39
CA LYS A 53 2.37 11.33 -7.72
C LYS A 53 3.33 11.90 -8.76
N ALA A 54 4.11 12.91 -8.38
CA ALA A 54 5.10 13.53 -9.26
C ALA A 54 6.31 12.62 -9.58
N LEU A 55 6.48 11.50 -8.87
CA LEU A 55 7.56 10.53 -9.09
C LEU A 55 7.14 9.35 -9.98
N LEU A 56 5.83 9.20 -10.23
CA LEU A 56 5.30 8.18 -11.13
C LEU A 56 5.75 8.44 -12.57
N ALA A 57 5.81 7.37 -13.37
CA ALA A 57 6.08 7.46 -14.79
C ALA A 57 5.00 8.34 -15.46
N PRO A 58 5.38 9.36 -16.24
CA PRO A 58 4.43 10.23 -16.91
C PRO A 58 3.78 9.51 -18.10
N ALA A 59 2.63 10.01 -18.55
CA ALA A 59 1.89 9.47 -19.69
C ALA A 59 2.75 9.27 -20.95
N SER A 60 3.71 10.17 -21.19
CA SER A 60 4.63 10.12 -22.34
C SER A 60 5.63 8.97 -22.30
N TRP A 61 5.81 8.31 -21.16
CA TRP A 61 6.68 7.14 -21.04
C TRP A 61 6.01 5.87 -21.60
N PHE A 62 4.68 5.81 -21.56
CA PHE A 62 3.95 4.61 -21.97
C PHE A 62 3.89 4.47 -23.49
N PRO A 63 3.90 3.24 -24.02
CA PRO A 63 3.73 3.00 -25.45
C PRO A 63 2.42 3.60 -25.98
N SER A 64 2.40 3.91 -27.28
CA SER A 64 1.16 4.33 -27.95
C SER A 64 0.02 3.33 -27.74
N GLY A 65 -1.19 3.85 -27.53
CA GLY A 65 -2.39 3.06 -27.26
C GLY A 65 -2.71 2.90 -25.76
N PHE A 66 -1.77 3.17 -24.86
CA PHE A 66 -2.05 3.24 -23.42
C PHE A 66 -2.62 4.61 -23.04
N GLN A 67 -3.65 4.61 -22.20
CA GLN A 67 -4.28 5.81 -21.66
C GLN A 67 -4.43 5.66 -20.15
N LEU A 68 -4.37 6.79 -19.44
CA LEU A 68 -4.61 6.83 -18.01
C LEU A 68 -6.04 6.36 -17.71
N ASP A 69 -6.21 5.36 -16.85
CA ASP A 69 -7.50 5.00 -16.27
C ASP A 69 -7.76 5.88 -15.04
N PRO A 70 -8.73 6.81 -15.09
CA PRO A 70 -9.02 7.67 -13.95
C PRO A 70 -9.49 6.91 -12.72
N ASN A 71 -10.07 5.71 -12.86
CA ASN A 71 -10.53 4.92 -11.72
C ASN A 71 -9.38 4.22 -10.97
N GLY A 72 -8.27 3.97 -11.68
CA GLY A 72 -7.05 3.41 -11.12
C GLY A 72 -6.03 4.45 -10.68
N SER A 73 -6.38 5.74 -10.75
CA SER A 73 -5.43 6.84 -10.58
C SER A 73 -5.83 7.78 -9.44
N VAL A 74 -5.14 7.68 -8.30
CA VAL A 74 -5.46 8.42 -7.07
C VAL A 74 -4.21 8.65 -6.23
N ASP A 75 -4.26 9.63 -5.32
CA ASP A 75 -3.24 9.86 -4.29
C ASP A 75 -3.87 10.35 -2.98
N THR A 76 -3.12 10.28 -1.88
CA THR A 76 -3.60 10.72 -0.56
C THR A 76 -3.57 12.24 -0.34
N GLY A 77 -3.29 13.03 -1.39
CA GLY A 77 -3.16 14.47 -1.33
C GLY A 77 -1.92 14.95 -0.58
N SER A 78 -1.99 16.17 -0.07
CA SER A 78 -0.89 16.83 0.65
C SER A 78 -0.74 16.40 2.12
N GLY A 79 -1.56 15.44 2.58
CA GLY A 79 -1.61 15.00 3.97
C GLY A 79 -1.15 13.55 4.17
N TYR A 80 -1.20 13.11 5.42
CA TYR A 80 -0.98 11.73 5.82
C TYR A 80 -2.25 11.15 6.41
N GLN A 81 -2.54 9.90 6.07
CA GLN A 81 -3.60 9.12 6.68
C GLN A 81 -3.08 8.36 7.91
N PRO A 82 -3.94 8.03 8.88
CA PRO A 82 -3.63 7.01 9.87
C PRO A 82 -3.19 5.72 9.16
N PRO A 83 -2.21 4.96 9.69
CA PRO A 83 -1.85 3.68 9.11
C PRO A 83 -3.09 2.80 9.07
N SER A 84 -3.42 2.26 7.89
CA SER A 84 -4.49 1.28 7.80
C SER A 84 -4.18 0.08 8.70
N PRO A 85 -5.15 -0.44 9.46
CA PRO A 85 -4.94 -1.65 10.24
C PRO A 85 -4.54 -2.79 9.31
N PRO A 86 -3.75 -3.76 9.79
CA PRO A 86 -3.37 -4.92 9.00
C PRO A 86 -4.62 -5.66 8.52
N GLY A 87 -4.80 -5.71 7.19
CA GLY A 87 -5.89 -6.45 6.57
C GLY A 87 -5.78 -7.95 6.80
N LYS A 88 -6.92 -8.67 6.68
CA LYS A 88 -6.89 -10.14 6.64
C LYS A 88 -6.19 -10.59 5.36
N LEU A 89 -5.25 -11.52 5.48
CA LEU A 89 -4.63 -12.15 4.32
C LEU A 89 -5.69 -12.83 3.45
N THR A 90 -5.81 -12.40 2.19
CA THR A 90 -6.65 -13.05 1.18
C THR A 90 -5.79 -13.52 0.03
N CYS A 91 -6.07 -14.71 -0.50
CA CYS A 91 -5.36 -15.23 -1.67
C CYS A 91 -5.85 -14.64 -3.00
N SER A 92 -6.94 -13.86 -3.01
CA SER A 92 -7.46 -13.24 -4.23
C SER A 92 -6.81 -11.88 -4.51
N ARG A 93 -7.03 -11.38 -5.73
CA ARG A 93 -6.72 -10.00 -6.17
C ARG A 93 -5.23 -9.63 -6.22
N LEU A 94 -4.34 -10.61 -6.28
CA LEU A 94 -2.91 -10.35 -6.51
C LEU A 94 -2.66 -9.75 -7.91
N ASP A 95 -3.62 -9.89 -8.81
CA ASP A 95 -3.67 -9.36 -10.17
C ASP A 95 -4.37 -8.00 -10.30
N ALA A 96 -4.61 -7.29 -9.18
CA ALA A 96 -5.23 -5.97 -9.18
C ALA A 96 -4.22 -4.86 -8.81
N THR A 97 -4.58 -3.63 -9.11
CA THR A 97 -3.95 -2.42 -8.55
C THR A 97 -4.02 -2.46 -7.01
N SER A 98 -3.05 -1.82 -6.34
CA SER A 98 -2.90 -1.84 -4.87
C SER A 98 -2.67 -3.23 -4.27
N TRP A 99 -2.15 -4.19 -5.06
CA TRP A 99 -1.95 -5.56 -4.59
C TRP A 99 -1.02 -5.67 -3.38
N ILE A 100 -0.17 -4.68 -3.11
CA ILE A 100 0.71 -4.72 -1.94
C ILE A 100 -0.02 -4.54 -0.61
N GLU A 101 -1.26 -4.04 -0.62
CA GLU A 101 -2.13 -4.03 0.57
C GLU A 101 -2.35 -5.45 1.12
N LEU A 102 -2.24 -6.48 0.28
CA LEU A 102 -2.31 -7.89 0.67
C LEU A 102 -1.16 -8.33 1.58
N SER A 103 -0.11 -7.51 1.74
CA SER A 103 0.94 -7.74 2.75
C SER A 103 0.40 -7.62 4.17
N GLY A 104 -0.77 -6.97 4.34
CA GLY A 104 -1.36 -6.69 5.64
C GLY A 104 -0.62 -5.58 6.40
N VAL A 105 0.02 -4.64 5.72
CA VAL A 105 0.69 -3.49 6.37
C VAL A 105 0.20 -2.20 5.72
N GLY A 106 -0.38 -1.31 6.52
CA GLY A 106 -0.95 -0.05 6.03
C GLY A 106 0.09 1.06 5.85
N GLY A 107 0.06 1.70 4.68
CA GLY A 107 0.77 2.95 4.40
C GLY A 107 0.11 4.17 5.04
N VAL A 108 0.86 5.27 5.13
CA VAL A 108 0.37 6.57 5.63
C VAL A 108 0.27 7.62 4.53
N SER A 109 0.81 7.33 3.35
CA SER A 109 0.63 8.12 2.14
C SER A 109 0.91 7.23 0.94
N PHE A 110 0.17 7.42 -0.15
CA PHE A 110 0.43 6.71 -1.40
C PHE A 110 0.03 7.56 -2.61
N ALA A 111 0.52 7.16 -3.77
CA ALA A 111 0.05 7.62 -5.06
C ALA A 111 0.16 6.50 -6.08
N GLN A 112 -0.84 6.37 -6.95
CA GLN A 112 -0.89 5.36 -7.99
C GLN A 112 -1.42 5.90 -9.32
N ASP A 113 -1.04 5.25 -10.42
CA ASP A 113 -1.61 5.44 -11.75
C ASP A 113 -1.76 4.09 -12.44
N ASP A 114 -2.89 3.92 -13.11
CA ASP A 114 -3.13 2.83 -14.05
C ASP A 114 -3.16 3.37 -15.48
N TYR A 115 -2.45 2.69 -16.37
CA TYR A 115 -2.47 2.95 -17.80
C TYR A 115 -2.94 1.69 -18.53
N VAL A 116 -4.02 1.80 -19.28
CA VAL A 116 -4.69 0.68 -19.94
C VAL A 116 -4.65 0.86 -21.45
N ASN A 117 -4.36 -0.22 -22.17
CA ASN A 117 -4.57 -0.31 -23.60
C ASN A 117 -5.88 -1.05 -23.87
N HIS A 118 -6.93 -0.32 -24.24
CA HIS A 118 -8.27 -0.89 -24.46
C HIS A 118 -8.34 -1.83 -25.68
N SER A 119 -7.37 -1.77 -26.60
CA SER A 119 -7.33 -2.66 -27.77
C SER A 119 -6.71 -4.01 -27.44
N THR A 120 -5.70 -4.06 -26.55
CA THR A 120 -5.00 -5.30 -26.18
C THR A 120 -5.40 -5.85 -24.81
N SER A 121 -6.14 -5.06 -24.02
CA SER A 121 -6.44 -5.31 -22.60
C SER A 121 -5.19 -5.40 -21.71
N GLU A 122 -4.06 -4.86 -22.17
CA GLU A 122 -2.85 -4.74 -21.36
C GLU A 122 -2.98 -3.56 -20.39
N GLN A 123 -2.38 -3.72 -19.22
CA GLN A 123 -2.36 -2.69 -18.19
C GLN A 123 -0.97 -2.56 -17.61
N TYR A 124 -0.49 -1.33 -17.46
CA TYR A 124 0.54 -0.97 -16.51
C TYR A 124 -0.12 -0.36 -15.28
N ALA A 125 0.17 -0.88 -14.09
CA ALA A 125 -0.08 -0.19 -12.84
C ALA A 125 1.25 0.21 -12.20
N GLN A 126 1.27 1.36 -11.55
CA GLN A 126 2.36 1.81 -10.71
C GLN A 126 1.81 2.48 -9.46
N GLU A 127 2.50 2.27 -8.36
CA GLU A 127 2.13 2.81 -7.08
C GLU A 127 3.38 2.98 -6.21
N ILE A 128 3.37 4.01 -5.37
CA ILE A 128 4.37 4.21 -4.33
C ILE A 128 3.62 4.40 -3.02
N ASP A 129 3.91 3.53 -2.06
CA ASP A 129 3.41 3.63 -0.70
C ASP A 129 4.53 4.05 0.25
N VAL A 130 4.19 4.92 1.20
CA VAL A 130 5.09 5.38 2.25
C VAL A 130 4.59 4.92 3.61
N TYR A 131 5.52 4.41 4.41
CA TYR A 131 5.27 3.82 5.71
C TYR A 131 6.06 4.53 6.80
N ARG A 132 5.60 4.42 8.06
CA ARG A 132 6.33 4.96 9.21
C ARG A 132 7.41 3.98 9.67
N GLY A 133 8.57 4.52 10.07
CA GLY A 133 9.65 3.73 10.67
C GLY A 133 10.04 2.54 9.79
N THR A 134 10.01 1.34 10.37
CA THR A 134 10.41 0.10 9.68
C THR A 134 9.23 -0.70 9.12
N SER A 135 8.05 -0.09 8.97
CA SER A 135 6.87 -0.83 8.50
C SER A 135 7.01 -1.29 7.04
N ALA A 136 7.81 -0.59 6.21
CA ALA A 136 8.09 -1.02 4.84
C ALA A 136 8.82 -2.39 4.77
N GLN A 137 9.68 -2.74 5.75
CA GLN A 137 10.23 -4.10 5.83
C GLN A 137 9.11 -5.14 6.05
N GLY A 138 8.12 -4.79 6.87
CA GLY A 138 6.94 -5.61 7.13
C GLY A 138 6.12 -5.90 5.88
N VAL A 139 5.99 -4.93 4.97
CA VAL A 139 5.34 -5.12 3.67
C VAL A 139 6.05 -6.22 2.88
N MET A 140 7.37 -6.11 2.71
CA MET A 140 8.15 -7.09 1.95
C MET A 140 8.13 -8.48 2.59
N ALA A 141 8.10 -8.57 3.92
CA ALA A 141 7.91 -9.84 4.62
C ALA A 141 6.50 -10.42 4.42
N GLY A 142 5.48 -9.57 4.49
CA GLY A 142 4.08 -9.93 4.24
C GLY A 142 3.86 -10.46 2.83
N LEU A 143 4.49 -9.84 1.82
CA LEU A 143 4.43 -10.31 0.43
C LEU A 143 5.09 -11.69 0.26
N ARG A 144 6.23 -11.94 0.90
CA ARG A 144 6.85 -13.29 0.90
C ARG A 144 5.91 -14.32 1.54
N LYS A 145 5.31 -13.99 2.68
CA LYS A 145 4.34 -14.84 3.35
C LYS A 145 3.12 -15.11 2.47
N LEU A 146 2.58 -14.07 1.81
CA LEU A 146 1.47 -14.17 0.87
C LEU A 146 1.79 -15.18 -0.23
N ALA A 147 2.95 -15.07 -0.89
CA ALA A 147 3.33 -16.01 -1.95
C ALA A 147 3.38 -17.47 -1.48
N SER A 148 3.92 -17.70 -0.27
CA SER A 148 4.01 -19.05 0.31
C SER A 148 2.65 -19.61 0.74
N THR A 149 1.75 -18.74 1.19
CA THR A 149 0.41 -19.12 1.68
C THR A 149 -0.57 -19.28 0.52
N CYS A 150 -0.41 -18.50 -0.53
CA CYS A 150 -1.29 -18.40 -1.67
C CYS A 150 -0.53 -18.74 -2.97
N PRO A 151 -0.04 -19.99 -3.13
CA PRO A 151 0.62 -20.40 -4.37
C PRO A 151 -0.35 -20.42 -5.56
N HIS A 152 -1.65 -20.43 -5.29
CA HIS A 152 -2.70 -20.37 -6.27
C HIS A 152 -3.87 -19.53 -5.79
N PHE A 153 -4.63 -18.95 -6.71
CA PHE A 153 -5.92 -18.35 -6.43
C PHE A 153 -6.90 -18.50 -7.58
N ARG A 154 -8.18 -18.24 -7.31
CA ARG A 154 -9.23 -18.24 -8.33
C ARG A 154 -9.38 -16.83 -8.89
N ASP A 155 -9.18 -16.72 -10.20
CA ASP A 155 -9.51 -15.50 -10.92
C ASP A 155 -11.03 -15.26 -10.85
N ALA A 156 -11.43 -14.05 -10.46
CA ALA A 156 -12.83 -13.71 -10.26
C ALA A 156 -13.61 -13.65 -11.58
N GLN A 157 -12.93 -13.31 -12.69
CA GLN A 157 -13.58 -13.11 -13.98
C GLN A 157 -13.78 -14.44 -14.73
N THR A 158 -12.74 -15.28 -14.76
CA THR A 158 -12.75 -16.52 -15.56
C THR A 158 -12.90 -17.79 -14.74
N SER A 159 -12.93 -17.69 -13.40
CA SER A 159 -12.93 -18.81 -12.44
C SER A 159 -11.74 -19.78 -12.57
N SER A 160 -10.76 -19.44 -13.40
CA SER A 160 -9.56 -20.25 -13.63
C SER A 160 -8.62 -20.19 -12.43
N THR A 161 -7.77 -21.22 -12.30
CA THR A 161 -6.70 -21.21 -11.30
C THR A 161 -5.54 -20.37 -11.81
N VAL A 162 -5.25 -19.28 -11.13
CA VAL A 162 -4.01 -18.52 -11.28
C VAL A 162 -2.93 -19.15 -10.43
N THR A 163 -1.75 -19.36 -11.00
CA THR A 163 -0.55 -19.80 -10.29
C THR A 163 0.32 -18.59 -9.96
N VAL A 164 0.79 -18.53 -8.72
CA VAL A 164 1.65 -17.49 -8.19
C VAL A 164 3.07 -18.03 -8.07
N LYS A 165 4.04 -17.34 -8.65
CA LYS A 165 5.47 -17.64 -8.45
C LYS A 165 6.20 -16.41 -7.97
N LEU A 166 6.81 -16.51 -6.79
CA LEU A 166 7.68 -15.47 -6.23
C LEU A 166 9.15 -15.79 -6.52
N LYS A 167 9.92 -14.75 -6.83
CA LYS A 167 11.39 -14.78 -6.87
C LYS A 167 11.95 -13.49 -6.28
N GLN A 168 13.24 -13.53 -5.94
CA GLN A 168 13.98 -12.29 -5.71
C GLN A 168 13.91 -11.43 -6.97
N GLY A 169 13.58 -10.16 -6.78
CA GLY A 169 13.52 -9.15 -7.84
C GLY A 169 14.90 -8.60 -8.21
N PRO A 170 14.95 -7.70 -9.21
CA PRO A 170 16.18 -6.99 -9.57
C PRO A 170 16.71 -6.14 -8.40
N HIS A 171 18.02 -5.93 -8.33
CA HIS A 171 18.66 -5.12 -7.28
C HIS A 171 18.41 -3.61 -7.49
N LEU A 172 17.17 -3.18 -7.35
CA LEU A 172 16.72 -1.80 -7.59
C LEU A 172 16.63 -0.97 -6.31
N GLY A 173 16.52 -1.61 -5.14
CA GLY A 173 16.35 -0.98 -3.84
C GLY A 173 17.01 -1.78 -2.72
N ASP A 174 16.59 -1.53 -1.48
CA ASP A 174 17.08 -2.26 -0.31
C ASP A 174 16.56 -3.71 -0.29
N ASP A 175 15.41 -3.94 -0.91
CA ASP A 175 14.80 -5.24 -1.12
C ASP A 175 13.93 -5.20 -2.37
N ALA A 176 13.79 -6.31 -3.08
CA ALA A 176 13.01 -6.39 -4.29
C ALA A 176 12.43 -7.79 -4.50
N LEU A 177 11.17 -7.85 -4.92
CA LEU A 177 10.43 -9.08 -5.19
C LEU A 177 9.82 -9.02 -6.59
N THR A 178 9.84 -10.15 -7.29
CA THR A 178 9.09 -10.33 -8.55
C THR A 178 8.09 -11.46 -8.39
N PHE A 179 6.82 -11.17 -8.63
CA PHE A 179 5.76 -12.15 -8.76
C PHE A 179 5.44 -12.39 -10.24
N LEU A 180 5.25 -13.64 -10.62
CA LEU A 180 4.72 -14.02 -11.92
C LEU A 180 3.42 -14.78 -11.71
N LEU A 181 2.36 -14.25 -12.30
CA LEU A 181 1.02 -14.81 -12.28
C LEU A 181 0.72 -15.43 -13.63
N LYS A 182 0.17 -16.65 -13.63
CA LYS A 182 -0.19 -17.36 -14.85
C LYS A 182 -1.52 -18.08 -14.69
N SER A 183 -2.42 -17.88 -15.65
CA SER A 183 -3.66 -18.65 -15.79
C SER A 183 -3.74 -19.28 -17.18
N PRO A 184 -4.36 -20.48 -17.32
CA PRO A 184 -4.65 -21.05 -18.63
C PRO A 184 -5.68 -20.27 -19.45
N ARG A 185 -6.41 -19.31 -18.85
CA ARG A 185 -7.45 -18.53 -19.54
C ARG A 185 -7.03 -17.09 -19.85
N TRP A 186 -5.81 -16.70 -19.51
CA TRP A 186 -5.26 -15.40 -19.87
C TRP A 186 -4.45 -15.50 -21.15
N ALA A 187 -4.49 -14.45 -21.98
CA ALA A 187 -3.70 -14.38 -23.21
C ALA A 187 -2.19 -14.36 -22.92
N GLY A 188 -1.80 -13.64 -21.88
CA GLY A 188 -0.45 -13.65 -21.31
C GLY A 188 -0.48 -13.81 -19.79
N GLY A 189 0.70 -13.69 -19.17
CA GLY A 189 0.83 -13.61 -17.72
C GLY A 189 0.76 -12.18 -17.21
N THR A 190 0.71 -12.07 -15.89
CA THR A 190 0.89 -10.80 -15.18
C THR A 190 2.20 -10.85 -14.40
N ALA A 191 3.02 -9.82 -14.51
CA ALA A 191 4.21 -9.65 -13.68
C ALA A 191 4.00 -8.52 -12.69
N LEU A 192 4.38 -8.75 -11.44
CA LEU A 192 4.38 -7.73 -10.39
C LEU A 192 5.80 -7.56 -9.88
N GLU A 193 6.19 -6.32 -9.58
CA GLU A 193 7.40 -6.06 -8.83
C GLU A 193 7.12 -5.17 -7.64
N ALA A 194 7.70 -5.52 -6.49
CA ALA A 194 7.73 -4.66 -5.31
C ALA A 194 9.18 -4.35 -4.98
N VAL A 195 9.51 -3.08 -4.80
CA VAL A 195 10.87 -2.60 -4.48
C VAL A 195 10.80 -1.69 -3.26
N ARG A 196 11.52 -2.04 -2.21
CA ARG A 196 11.62 -1.21 -1.01
C ARG A 196 12.80 -0.24 -1.13
N VAL A 197 12.56 1.03 -0.84
CA VAL A 197 13.60 2.07 -0.69
C VAL A 197 13.33 2.83 0.61
N GLY A 198 14.16 2.60 1.62
CA GLY A 198 13.95 3.19 2.95
C GLY A 198 12.58 2.83 3.51
N THR A 199 11.76 3.87 3.72
CA THR A 199 10.39 3.80 4.26
C THR A 199 9.30 3.65 3.20
N ALA A 200 9.66 3.60 1.91
CA ALA A 200 8.72 3.49 0.82
C ALA A 200 8.80 2.12 0.10
N VAL A 201 7.70 1.72 -0.50
CA VAL A 201 7.62 0.56 -1.39
C VAL A 201 7.02 1.00 -2.72
N VAL A 202 7.77 0.79 -3.80
CA VAL A 202 7.28 0.90 -5.17
C VAL A 202 6.64 -0.43 -5.55
N SER A 203 5.39 -0.40 -6.00
CA SER A 203 4.67 -1.55 -6.56
C SER A 203 4.33 -1.29 -8.02
N VAL A 204 4.54 -2.30 -8.85
CA VAL A 204 4.12 -2.26 -10.26
C VAL A 204 3.40 -3.54 -10.64
N LEU A 205 2.51 -3.43 -11.61
CA LEU A 205 1.85 -4.54 -12.28
C LEU A 205 1.96 -4.31 -13.79
N PHE A 206 2.23 -5.38 -14.54
CA PHE A 206 1.97 -5.40 -15.97
C PHE A 206 1.20 -6.66 -16.37
N SER A 207 -0.01 -6.49 -16.89
CA SER A 207 -0.78 -7.57 -17.52
C SER A 207 -0.47 -7.61 -19.01
N ALA A 208 0.01 -8.76 -19.48
CA ALA A 208 0.49 -8.89 -20.85
C ALA A 208 -0.56 -9.56 -21.75
N SER A 209 -0.64 -9.11 -23.00
CA SER A 209 -1.39 -9.80 -24.06
C SER A 209 -0.66 -11.05 -24.58
N GLY A 210 0.62 -11.21 -24.21
CA GLY A 210 1.43 -12.40 -24.50
C GLY A 210 2.71 -12.44 -23.67
N GLY A 211 3.28 -13.64 -23.50
CA GLY A 211 4.47 -13.83 -22.65
C GLY A 211 4.16 -13.65 -21.16
N THR A 212 5.16 -13.26 -20.36
CA THR A 212 5.00 -13.12 -18.89
C THR A 212 4.82 -11.69 -18.41
N GLY A 213 5.06 -10.69 -19.26
CA GLY A 213 5.03 -9.28 -18.86
C GLY A 213 6.21 -8.79 -17.99
N LYS A 214 7.19 -9.67 -17.69
CA LYS A 214 8.26 -9.36 -16.73
C LYS A 214 9.09 -8.15 -17.16
N THR A 215 9.52 -8.11 -18.42
CA THR A 215 10.38 -7.03 -18.92
C THR A 215 9.72 -5.66 -18.76
N GLN A 216 8.42 -5.57 -19.04
CA GLN A 216 7.62 -4.37 -18.93
C GLN A 216 7.50 -3.91 -17.48
N ALA A 217 7.14 -4.83 -16.57
CA ALA A 217 7.10 -4.56 -15.13
C ALA A 217 8.47 -4.08 -14.61
N THR A 218 9.56 -4.79 -14.95
CA THR A 218 10.93 -4.40 -14.54
C THR A 218 11.32 -3.01 -15.04
N LYS A 219 10.98 -2.66 -16.28
CA LYS A 219 11.27 -1.33 -16.83
C LYS A 219 10.54 -0.22 -16.06
N LEU A 220 9.26 -0.44 -15.76
CA LEU A 220 8.46 0.52 -14.99
C LEU A 220 8.99 0.65 -13.55
N ALA A 221 9.23 -0.48 -12.86
CA ALA A 221 9.79 -0.49 -11.52
C ALA A 221 11.13 0.23 -11.45
N THR A 222 12.00 0.02 -12.45
CA THR A 222 13.31 0.68 -12.54
C THR A 222 13.16 2.19 -12.61
N LEU A 223 12.27 2.70 -13.48
CA LEU A 223 12.04 4.14 -13.63
C LEU A 223 11.52 4.75 -12.33
N VAL A 224 10.43 4.20 -11.79
CA VAL A 224 9.75 4.76 -10.60
C VAL A 224 10.67 4.71 -9.38
N THR A 225 11.40 3.60 -9.20
CA THR A 225 12.39 3.47 -8.13
C THR A 225 13.53 4.48 -8.27
N THR A 226 13.99 4.74 -9.50
CA THR A 226 15.03 5.74 -9.77
C THR A 226 14.54 7.14 -9.41
N ASN A 227 13.33 7.50 -9.83
CA ASN A 227 12.71 8.79 -9.48
C ASN A 227 12.60 8.96 -7.97
N LEU A 228 12.15 7.93 -7.26
CA LEU A 228 12.05 7.92 -5.81
C LEU A 228 13.40 8.12 -5.12
N LYS A 229 14.44 7.39 -5.55
CA LYS A 229 15.79 7.52 -5.00
C LYS A 229 16.40 8.89 -5.22
N ASN A 230 16.12 9.53 -6.36
CA ASN A 230 16.61 10.88 -6.65
C ASN A 230 15.90 11.97 -5.82
N LYS A 231 14.78 11.63 -5.18
CA LYS A 231 14.03 12.53 -4.30
C LYS A 231 14.41 12.38 -2.82
N ALA A 232 14.78 11.17 -2.42
CA ALA A 232 15.06 10.77 -1.04
C ALA A 232 16.41 11.25 -0.51
#